data_AF-M5CHN4-F1
#
_entry.id   AF-M5CHN4-F1
#
_cell.length_a   1.000
_cell.length_b   1.000
_cell.length_c   1.000
_cell.angle_alpha   90.00
_cell.angle_beta   90.00
_cell.angle_gamma   90.00
#
_symmetry.space_group_name_H-M   'P 1'
#
loop_
_entity.id
_entity.type
_entity.pdbx_description
1 polymer ?
#
loop_
_entity_poly.entity_id
_entity_poly.type
_entity_poly.pdbx_seq_one_letter_code
_entity_poly.pdbx_strand_id
1 'polypeptide(L)'
;MHLTRPSNFPVKDLNSNAVACNVNNRAVPKTLKVKAGDTVTFEWFHNSRDDEIIAASHKGPAVVYIAPTSSNGAGNVWVKLYQEGYNGNWAVDKIIGTHGQHSIKIPNIASGQYLLRPELITLHEADTAYSSNSARGVQLYMSCIQIEVQGSGSALPSGVAFPG
;
A
#
# COMPACT_ATOMS: atom_id res chain seq x y z
N MET A 1 3.62 -1.42 -13.31
CA MET A 1 4.93 -2.04 -12.97
C MET A 1 4.65 -3.30 -12.19
N HIS A 2 5.07 -4.47 -12.67
CA HIS A 2 4.75 -5.77 -12.08
C HIS A 2 5.67 -6.03 -10.88
N LEU A 3 5.10 -6.12 -9.67
CA LEU A 3 5.83 -6.46 -8.45
C LEU A 3 5.71 -7.98 -8.26
N THR A 4 6.82 -8.69 -8.46
CA THR A 4 6.88 -10.15 -8.27
C THR A 4 6.91 -10.45 -6.77
N ARG A 5 5.74 -10.52 -6.16
CA ARG A 5 5.58 -11.10 -4.82
C ARG A 5 5.59 -12.63 -4.95
N PRO A 6 6.29 -13.38 -4.08
CA PRO A 6 6.34 -14.84 -4.16
C PRO A 6 4.97 -15.51 -3.96
N SER A 7 4.00 -14.83 -3.34
CA SER A 7 2.66 -15.36 -3.13
C SER A 7 1.63 -14.28 -2.82
N ASN A 8 0.37 -14.66 -2.97
CA ASN A 8 -0.89 -14.13 -2.45
C ASN A 8 -1.03 -13.54 -1.03
N PHE A 9 -0.26 -14.07 -0.08
CA PHE A 9 -0.72 -14.12 1.32
C PHE A 9 -0.74 -12.78 2.05
N PRO A 10 -1.72 -12.57 2.96
CA PRO A 10 -1.79 -11.36 3.76
C PRO A 10 -0.71 -11.33 4.85
N VAL A 11 -0.33 -10.13 5.26
CA VAL A 11 0.37 -9.89 6.53
C VAL A 11 -0.68 -9.69 7.62
N LYS A 12 -0.58 -10.45 8.72
CA LYS A 12 -1.53 -10.38 9.86
C LYS A 12 -0.87 -10.01 11.19
N ASP A 13 0.42 -10.30 11.34
CA ASP A 13 1.19 -9.90 12.52
C ASP A 13 1.59 -8.43 12.43
N LEU A 14 0.92 -7.58 13.22
CA LEU A 14 1.12 -6.14 13.22
C LEU A 14 2.49 -5.71 13.79
N ASN A 15 3.21 -6.60 14.48
CA ASN A 15 4.56 -6.34 14.99
C ASN A 15 5.65 -6.80 14.00
N SER A 16 5.28 -7.40 12.87
CA SER A 16 6.23 -7.89 11.89
C SER A 16 6.83 -6.75 11.07
N ASN A 17 8.13 -6.83 10.79
CA ASN A 17 8.79 -5.94 9.81
C ASN A 17 8.16 -6.02 8.41
N ALA A 18 7.44 -7.11 8.11
CA ALA A 18 6.70 -7.25 6.86
C ALA A 18 5.54 -6.24 6.72
N VAL A 19 5.09 -5.59 7.80
CA VAL A 19 4.05 -4.55 7.71
C VAL A 19 4.51 -3.37 6.85
N ALA A 20 5.81 -3.02 6.86
CA ALA A 20 6.31 -1.89 6.09
C ALA A 20 6.14 -2.08 4.56
N CYS A 21 6.65 -3.18 4.01
CA CYS A 21 6.74 -3.39 2.57
C CYS A 21 6.47 -4.83 2.12
N ASN A 22 5.70 -5.59 2.91
CA ASN A 22 5.49 -7.03 2.74
C ASN A 22 6.78 -7.84 2.95
N VAL A 23 6.70 -9.15 2.75
CA VAL A 23 7.87 -10.04 2.75
C VAL A 23 8.81 -9.70 1.60
N ASN A 24 10.12 -9.96 1.78
CA ASN A 24 11.16 -9.68 0.79
C ASN A 24 11.31 -8.18 0.44
N ASN A 25 11.27 -7.31 1.46
CA ASN A 25 11.59 -5.89 1.33
C ASN A 25 13.07 -5.71 0.95
N ARG A 26 13.33 -5.54 -0.35
CA ARG A 26 14.65 -5.28 -0.92
C ARG A 26 14.53 -4.34 -2.11
N ALA A 27 15.59 -3.61 -2.40
CA ALA A 27 15.64 -2.76 -3.58
C ALA A 27 15.46 -3.57 -4.87
N VAL A 28 14.69 -3.01 -5.80
CA VAL A 28 14.46 -3.54 -7.15
C VAL A 28 15.12 -2.63 -8.20
N PRO A 29 15.49 -3.14 -9.38
CA PRO A 29 16.33 -2.39 -10.33
C PRO A 29 15.60 -1.24 -11.06
N LYS A 30 14.28 -1.13 -10.92
CA LYS A 30 13.47 -0.11 -11.61
C LYS A 30 12.90 0.87 -10.59
N THR A 31 12.93 2.14 -10.96
CA THR A 31 12.30 3.25 -10.23
C THR A 31 11.43 4.01 -11.22
N LEU A 32 10.16 4.24 -10.87
CA LEU A 32 9.22 4.96 -11.72
C LEU A 32 9.43 6.47 -11.57
N LYS A 33 9.72 7.16 -12.67
CA LYS A 33 9.85 8.63 -12.67
C LYS A 33 8.47 9.27 -12.77
N VAL A 34 8.17 10.19 -11.86
CA VAL A 34 6.91 10.94 -11.79
C VAL A 34 7.18 12.40 -11.47
N LYS A 35 6.26 13.28 -11.81
CA LYS A 35 6.26 14.69 -11.41
C LYS A 35 5.24 14.93 -10.31
N ALA A 36 5.46 15.97 -9.51
CA ALA A 36 4.40 16.50 -8.66
C ALA A 36 3.14 16.81 -9.50
N GLY A 37 1.98 16.40 -9.01
CA GLY A 37 0.70 16.54 -9.70
C GLY A 37 0.34 15.37 -10.64
N ASP A 38 1.30 14.50 -11.00
CA ASP A 38 1.01 13.31 -11.80
C ASP A 38 0.02 12.41 -11.06
N THR A 39 -0.84 11.73 -11.83
CA THR A 39 -1.72 10.69 -11.30
C THR A 39 -1.00 9.34 -11.41
N VAL A 40 -0.80 8.68 -10.27
CA VAL A 40 -0.29 7.32 -10.21
C VAL A 40 -1.45 6.38 -9.95
N THR A 41 -1.64 5.41 -10.83
CA THR A 41 -2.64 4.35 -10.70
C THR A 41 -1.95 3.06 -10.29
N PHE A 42 -2.43 2.46 -9.21
CA PHE A 42 -2.05 1.12 -8.78
C PHE A 42 -3.04 0.12 -9.35
N GLU A 43 -2.53 -1.00 -9.83
CA GLU A 43 -3.32 -2.09 -10.42
C GLU A 43 -3.08 -3.37 -9.63
N TRP A 44 -4.13 -3.84 -8.96
CA TRP A 44 -4.15 -5.09 -8.21
C TRP A 44 -4.66 -6.24 -9.08
N PHE A 45 -4.29 -7.46 -8.73
CA PHE A 45 -4.81 -8.69 -9.34
C PHE A 45 -4.69 -9.85 -8.34
N HIS A 46 -5.47 -10.92 -8.51
CA HIS A 46 -5.43 -12.07 -7.61
C HIS A 46 -4.41 -13.13 -8.07
N ASN A 47 -4.64 -13.73 -9.23
CA ASN A 47 -3.86 -14.78 -9.87
C ASN A 47 -3.21 -14.30 -11.17
N SER A 48 -3.97 -13.60 -12.00
CA SER A 48 -3.55 -13.08 -13.30
C SER A 48 -4.09 -11.69 -13.52
N ARG A 49 -3.42 -10.89 -14.36
CA ARG A 49 -3.82 -9.49 -14.57
C ARG A 49 -5.27 -9.41 -15.09
N ASP A 50 -6.04 -8.47 -14.54
CA ASP A 50 -7.45 -8.22 -14.92
C ASP A 50 -8.39 -9.40 -14.65
N ASP A 51 -8.16 -10.11 -13.54
CA ASP A 51 -9.03 -11.18 -13.05
C ASP A 51 -10.04 -10.68 -12.02
N GLU A 52 -10.51 -11.54 -11.11
CA GLU A 52 -11.42 -11.17 -10.02
C GLU A 52 -10.84 -10.17 -9.00
N ILE A 53 -9.54 -9.87 -9.09
CA ILE A 53 -8.79 -8.89 -8.28
C ILE A 53 -8.59 -9.33 -6.82
N ILE A 54 -9.68 -9.56 -6.11
CA ILE A 54 -9.73 -10.01 -4.72
C ILE A 54 -11.12 -10.57 -4.43
N ALA A 55 -11.22 -11.61 -3.61
CA ALA A 55 -12.51 -12.18 -3.26
C ALA A 55 -13.45 -11.12 -2.63
N ALA A 56 -14.69 -11.03 -3.11
CA ALA A 56 -15.64 -9.98 -2.70
C ALA A 56 -15.97 -9.97 -1.20
N SER A 57 -15.65 -11.03 -0.45
CA SER A 57 -15.76 -11.09 1.01
C SER A 57 -14.75 -10.17 1.73
N HIS A 58 -13.65 -9.79 1.08
CA HIS A 58 -12.53 -9.05 1.66
C HIS A 58 -12.83 -7.54 1.80
N LYS A 59 -14.01 -7.21 2.33
CA LYS A 59 -14.43 -5.83 2.56
C LYS A 59 -13.41 -5.09 3.42
N GLY A 60 -13.16 -3.83 3.09
CA GLY A 60 -12.32 -2.97 3.89
C GLY A 60 -11.76 -1.75 3.15
N PRO A 61 -10.98 -0.91 3.85
CA PRO A 61 -10.46 0.33 3.29
C PRO A 61 -9.23 0.13 2.40
N ALA A 62 -8.92 1.15 1.61
CA ALA A 62 -7.67 1.30 0.88
C ALA A 62 -6.94 2.56 1.36
N VAL A 63 -5.62 2.47 1.56
CA VAL A 63 -4.78 3.57 2.06
C VAL A 63 -3.49 3.60 1.25
N VAL A 64 -2.93 4.79 1.02
CA VAL A 64 -1.61 4.92 0.38
C VAL A 64 -0.71 5.80 1.23
N TYR A 65 0.49 5.30 1.51
CA TYR A 65 1.54 6.04 2.21
C TYR A 65 2.73 6.34 1.30
N ILE A 66 3.54 7.31 1.69
CA ILE A 66 4.83 7.63 1.08
C ILE A 66 5.91 7.76 2.14
N ALA A 67 7.13 7.30 1.84
CA ALA A 67 8.32 7.47 2.68
C ALA A 67 9.57 7.70 1.81
N PRO A 68 10.63 8.36 2.29
CA PRO A 68 11.90 8.44 1.56
C PRO A 68 12.54 7.06 1.42
N THR A 69 13.10 6.72 0.26
CA THR A 69 13.76 5.41 0.04
C THR A 69 14.95 5.20 0.99
N SER A 70 15.63 6.27 1.41
CA SER A 70 16.74 6.22 2.37
C SER A 70 16.35 5.67 3.74
N SER A 71 15.07 5.73 4.12
CA SER A 71 14.57 5.14 5.37
C SER A 71 14.41 3.62 5.30
N ASN A 72 14.37 3.05 4.09
CA ASN A 72 13.95 1.67 3.84
C ASN A 72 12.59 1.31 4.49
N GLY A 73 11.73 2.30 4.73
CA GLY A 73 10.45 2.13 5.41
C GLY A 73 10.51 1.99 6.94
N ALA A 74 11.66 2.23 7.57
CA ALA A 74 11.84 2.12 9.01
C ALA A 74 11.67 3.47 9.74
N GLY A 75 11.11 3.41 10.95
CA GLY A 75 10.87 4.58 11.81
C GLY A 75 9.67 5.43 11.38
N ASN A 76 9.56 6.64 11.94
CA ASN A 76 8.41 7.54 11.77
C ASN A 76 8.43 8.28 10.41
N VAL A 77 8.32 7.52 9.32
CA VAL A 77 8.60 7.98 7.96
C VAL A 77 7.40 7.91 7.01
N TRP A 78 6.37 7.13 7.36
CA TRP A 78 5.23 6.90 6.48
C TRP A 78 4.21 8.02 6.60
N VAL A 79 4.11 8.86 5.57
CA VAL A 79 3.11 9.93 5.46
C VAL A 79 1.95 9.43 4.62
N LYS A 80 0.71 9.53 5.15
CA LYS A 80 -0.49 9.13 4.43
C LYS A 80 -0.82 10.13 3.33
N LEU A 81 -1.04 9.65 2.11
CA LEU A 81 -1.45 10.45 0.95
C LEU A 81 -2.91 10.25 0.57
N TYR A 82 -3.45 9.06 0.85
CA TYR A 82 -4.80 8.67 0.45
C TYR A 82 -5.42 7.76 1.49
N GLN A 83 -6.73 7.90 1.69
CA GLN A 83 -7.55 6.91 2.37
C GLN A 83 -8.95 6.89 1.78
N GLU A 84 -9.51 5.70 1.67
CA GLU A 84 -10.91 5.49 1.38
C GLU A 84 -11.45 4.37 2.25
N GLY A 85 -12.49 4.69 3.02
CA GLY A 85 -13.20 3.76 3.90
C GLY A 85 -14.53 3.32 3.31
N TYR A 86 -15.51 3.13 4.18
CA TYR A 86 -16.88 2.83 3.77
C TYR A 86 -17.64 4.11 3.42
N ASN A 87 -18.26 4.16 2.24
CA ASN A 87 -19.19 5.21 1.82
C ASN A 87 -20.25 4.63 0.88
N GLY A 88 -21.21 3.90 1.45
CA GLY A 88 -22.19 3.08 0.72
C GLY A 88 -21.61 1.75 0.24
N ASN A 89 -20.38 1.77 -0.26
CA ASN A 89 -19.55 0.60 -0.59
C ASN A 89 -18.17 0.72 0.09
N TRP A 90 -17.50 -0.39 0.33
CA TRP A 90 -16.10 -0.39 0.77
C TRP A 90 -15.16 -0.03 -0.39
N ALA A 91 -13.95 0.45 -0.08
CA ALA A 91 -12.94 0.73 -1.10
C ALA A 91 -12.62 -0.52 -1.94
N VAL A 92 -12.54 -1.69 -1.31
CA VAL A 92 -12.33 -2.97 -2.02
C VAL A 92 -13.43 -3.24 -3.06
N ASP A 93 -14.69 -2.92 -2.77
CA ASP A 93 -15.80 -3.11 -3.72
C ASP A 93 -15.62 -2.25 -4.97
N LYS A 94 -15.17 -1.00 -4.76
CA LYS A 94 -14.91 -0.07 -5.86
C LYS A 94 -13.71 -0.53 -6.68
N ILE A 95 -12.64 -0.99 -6.02
CA ILE A 95 -11.44 -1.51 -6.68
C ILE A 95 -11.74 -2.73 -7.55
N ILE A 96 -12.62 -3.64 -7.09
CA ILE A 96 -13.12 -4.74 -7.93
C ILE A 96 -13.87 -4.16 -9.14
N GLY A 97 -14.79 -3.21 -8.91
CA GLY A 97 -15.55 -2.55 -9.97
C GLY A 97 -14.72 -1.73 -10.97
N THR A 98 -13.48 -1.38 -10.63
CA THR A 98 -12.53 -0.66 -11.47
C THR A 98 -11.37 -1.54 -11.95
N HIS A 99 -11.57 -2.86 -12.03
CA HIS A 99 -10.56 -3.79 -12.57
C HIS A 99 -9.21 -3.71 -11.84
N GLY A 100 -9.26 -3.61 -10.51
CA GLY A 100 -8.09 -3.54 -9.65
C GLY A 100 -7.44 -2.16 -9.60
N GLN A 101 -8.03 -1.13 -10.20
CA GLN A 101 -7.40 0.18 -10.34
C GLN A 101 -7.87 1.17 -9.27
N HIS A 102 -6.92 1.83 -8.62
CA HIS A 102 -7.18 3.04 -7.84
C HIS A 102 -5.99 4.00 -7.95
N SER A 103 -6.23 5.28 -7.77
CA SER A 103 -5.26 6.32 -8.12
C SER A 103 -5.06 7.35 -7.03
N ILE A 104 -3.87 7.93 -7.00
CA ILE A 104 -3.55 9.11 -6.20
C ILE A 104 -2.92 10.18 -7.09
N LYS A 105 -2.98 11.43 -6.65
CA LYS A 105 -2.12 12.49 -7.19
C LYS A 105 -0.86 12.59 -6.36
N ILE A 106 0.30 12.66 -7.02
CA ILE A 106 1.57 12.91 -6.33
C ILE A 106 1.55 14.33 -5.75
N PRO A 107 1.77 14.51 -4.44
CA PRO A 107 1.77 15.82 -3.83
C PRO A 107 2.96 16.66 -4.32
N ASN A 108 2.87 17.98 -4.16
CA ASN A 108 4.02 18.84 -4.40
C ASN A 108 5.01 18.73 -3.23
N ILE A 109 5.95 17.80 -3.35
CA ILE A 109 7.02 17.54 -2.39
C ILE A 109 8.38 17.79 -3.03
N ALA A 110 9.43 17.82 -2.21
CA ALA A 110 10.80 17.93 -2.68
C ALA A 110 11.14 16.84 -3.72
N SER A 111 12.00 17.18 -4.69
CA SER A 111 12.52 16.16 -5.61
C SER A 111 13.31 15.10 -4.84
N GLY A 112 13.15 13.83 -5.21
CA GLY A 112 13.83 12.75 -4.52
C GLY A 112 13.29 11.36 -4.83
N GLN A 113 13.90 10.36 -4.19
CA GLN A 113 13.47 8.96 -4.28
C GLN A 113 12.59 8.58 -3.10
N TYR A 114 11.43 8.02 -3.40
CA TYR A 114 10.42 7.65 -2.42
C TYR A 114 9.89 6.23 -2.65
N LEU A 115 9.30 5.66 -1.60
CA LEU A 115 8.51 4.45 -1.62
C LEU A 115 7.04 4.85 -1.53
N LEU A 116 6.22 4.43 -2.51
CA LEU A 116 4.76 4.42 -2.36
C LEU A 116 4.32 3.06 -1.81
N ARG A 117 3.47 3.09 -0.78
CA ARG A 117 2.91 1.91 -0.12
C ARG A 117 1.39 1.94 -0.20
N PRO A 118 0.78 1.51 -1.33
CA PRO A 118 -0.64 1.19 -1.36
C PRO A 118 -0.93 -0.03 -0.49
N GLU A 119 -2.02 0.00 0.25
CA GLU A 119 -2.44 -1.03 1.20
C GLU A 119 -3.96 -1.22 1.11
N LEU A 120 -4.38 -2.48 0.96
CA LEU A 120 -5.74 -2.91 1.25
C LEU A 120 -5.76 -3.55 2.63
N ILE A 121 -6.69 -3.11 3.46
CA ILE A 121 -6.92 -3.67 4.80
C ILE A 121 -8.24 -4.40 4.72
N THR A 122 -8.26 -5.71 4.90
CA THR A 122 -9.49 -6.50 4.72
C THR A 122 -9.98 -7.07 6.05
N LEU A 123 -11.29 -7.05 6.25
CA LEU A 123 -11.91 -7.07 7.58
C LEU A 123 -12.77 -8.32 7.86
N HIS A 124 -12.83 -9.27 6.94
CA HIS A 124 -13.72 -10.44 7.04
C HIS A 124 -13.44 -11.37 8.23
N GLU A 125 -12.24 -11.29 8.82
CA GLU A 125 -11.84 -12.01 10.05
C GLU A 125 -11.32 -11.06 11.15
N ALA A 126 -11.57 -9.76 11.01
CA ALA A 126 -11.05 -8.74 11.92
C ALA A 126 -11.86 -8.62 13.23
N ASP A 127 -12.90 -9.45 13.41
CA ASP A 127 -13.63 -9.60 14.68
C ASP A 127 -12.74 -10.19 15.80
N THR A 128 -11.64 -10.84 15.44
CA THR A 128 -10.67 -11.44 16.36
C THR A 128 -9.27 -10.96 15.99
N ALA A 129 -8.49 -10.49 16.96
CA ALA A 129 -7.11 -10.09 16.72
C ALA A 129 -6.20 -11.31 16.42
N TYR A 130 -5.24 -11.14 15.50
CA TYR A 130 -4.25 -12.17 15.18
C TYR A 130 -3.46 -12.65 16.41
N SER A 131 -3.15 -11.72 17.33
CA SER A 131 -2.46 -12.02 18.60
C SER A 131 -3.27 -12.91 19.55
N SER A 132 -4.60 -12.94 19.39
CA SER A 132 -5.50 -13.82 20.16
C SER A 132 -5.78 -15.13 19.43
N ASN A 133 -5.85 -15.11 18.10
CA ASN A 133 -6.02 -16.30 17.27
C ASN A 133 -5.30 -16.12 15.93
N SER A 134 -4.20 -16.85 15.73
CA SER A 134 -3.38 -16.75 14.52
C SER A 134 -4.08 -17.21 13.24
N ALA A 135 -5.20 -17.94 13.35
CA ALA A 135 -6.04 -18.30 12.20
C ALA A 135 -6.88 -17.11 11.70
N ARG A 136 -7.18 -16.11 12.55
CA ARG A 136 -7.99 -14.94 12.23
C ARG A 136 -7.13 -13.66 12.15
N GLY A 137 -7.75 -12.49 12.27
CA GLY A 137 -7.06 -11.20 12.26
C GLY A 137 -7.44 -10.34 11.07
N VAL A 138 -7.12 -9.05 11.19
CA VAL A 138 -7.05 -8.17 10.03
C VAL A 138 -6.03 -8.73 9.04
N GLN A 139 -6.36 -8.67 7.75
CA GLN A 139 -5.49 -9.13 6.68
C GLN A 139 -5.03 -7.94 5.87
N LEU A 140 -3.72 -7.67 5.91
CA LEU A 140 -3.09 -6.55 5.23
C LEU A 140 -2.46 -7.00 3.91
N TYR A 141 -2.79 -6.32 2.82
CA TYR A 141 -2.20 -6.52 1.51
C TYR A 141 -1.54 -5.23 1.07
N MET A 142 -0.22 -5.17 1.16
CA MET A 142 0.56 -4.01 0.73
C MET A 142 1.68 -4.40 -0.23
N SER A 143 2.16 -3.42 -0.97
CA SER A 143 3.39 -3.51 -1.75
C SER A 143 4.12 -2.18 -1.72
N CYS A 144 5.44 -2.18 -1.89
CA CYS A 144 6.24 -0.97 -1.98
C CYS A 144 6.72 -0.74 -3.42
N ILE A 145 6.52 0.49 -3.90
CA ILE A 145 6.85 0.91 -5.26
C ILE A 145 7.89 2.02 -5.18
N GLN A 146 9.04 1.79 -5.80
CA GLN A 146 10.08 2.80 -5.93
C GLN A 146 9.67 3.85 -6.95
N ILE A 147 9.62 5.11 -6.53
CA ILE A 147 9.39 6.27 -7.39
C ILE A 147 10.50 7.31 -7.24
N GLU A 148 10.74 8.06 -8.31
CA GLU A 148 11.58 9.25 -8.32
C GLU A 148 10.67 10.43 -8.66
N VAL A 149 10.45 11.31 -7.68
CA VAL A 149 9.58 12.49 -7.83
C VAL A 149 10.43 13.66 -8.30
N GLN A 150 9.98 14.31 -9.36
CA GLN A 150 10.41 15.64 -9.78
C GLN A 150 9.41 16.66 -9.23
N GLY A 151 9.81 17.41 -8.21
CA GLY A 151 8.98 18.40 -7.55
C GLY A 151 9.80 19.55 -6.94
N SER A 152 9.11 20.62 -6.57
CA SER A 152 9.71 21.83 -5.99
C SER A 152 9.12 22.17 -4.61
N GLY A 153 8.37 21.23 -4.03
CA GLY A 153 7.72 21.40 -2.74
C GLY A 153 8.66 21.18 -1.55
N SER A 154 8.06 21.15 -0.37
CA SER A 154 8.77 20.92 0.88
C SER A 154 9.13 19.45 1.09
N ALA A 155 10.03 19.19 2.04
CA ALA A 155 10.24 17.84 2.56
C ALA A 155 8.94 17.28 3.16
N LEU A 156 8.83 15.95 3.18
CA LEU A 156 7.72 15.28 3.86
C LEU A 156 7.71 15.66 5.35
N PRO A 157 6.53 15.87 5.96
CA PRO A 157 6.43 15.98 7.41
C PRO A 157 6.83 14.65 8.09
N SER A 158 6.94 14.66 9.41
CA SER A 158 7.10 13.41 10.17
C SER A 158 5.90 12.49 9.92
N GLY A 159 6.18 11.21 9.68
CA GLY A 159 5.18 10.18 9.43
C GLY A 159 4.92 9.29 10.64
N VAL A 160 4.25 8.17 10.40
CA VAL A 160 4.10 7.07 11.36
C VAL A 160 5.08 5.95 11.04
N ALA A 161 5.24 5.01 11.97
CA ALA A 161 6.08 3.83 11.79
C ALA A 161 5.23 2.59 11.44
N PHE A 162 5.87 1.69 10.69
CA PHE A 162 5.35 0.36 10.40
C PHE A 162 6.51 -0.64 10.52
N PRO A 163 6.44 -1.64 11.42
CA PRO A 163 5.44 -1.81 12.48
C PRO A 163 5.63 -0.79 13.63
N GLY A 164 4.52 -0.29 14.19
CA GLY A 164 4.47 0.44 15.47
C GLY A 164 4.97 1.87 15.44
#